data_AF-A0A180F5R1-F1
#
_entry.id   AF-A0A180F5R1-F1
#
_cell.length_a   1.000
_cell.length_b   1.000
_cell.length_c   1.000
_cell.angle_alpha   90.00
_cell.angle_beta   90.00
_cell.angle_gamma   90.00
#
_symmetry.space_group_name_H-M   'P 1'
#
loop_
_entity.id
_entity.type
_entity.pdbx_description
1 polymer ?
#
loop_
_entity_poly.entity_id
_entity_poly.type
_entity_poly.pdbx_seq_one_letter_code
_entity_poly.pdbx_strand_id
1 'polypeptide(L)'
;MKEKKVHAIDLPRLSNGEHYYFHTEVRAQVQPLISGVAALTEPFAKYDAVFTEEDHVYKRNQKAKETEGIREADAARDNSLERITLAVASAVRSVNADIQKAATVLKYILDNYKGTTKASYADESGRIINLLQDLAEMDNAAAIETLSLTADVANLAAQNTAFTELYLARADKKELQRQEGTLRDARKLTDNAFHVLTEALNAAYLYNELTAKDVDLRTTLTQIIDRINAIIGQAILNLARRGVKHTPEPTPEPTPEPEPVPEPQPSYPATATNMASGSIKLTVPDIPADAVPAGSRIDYTTLKEVILTLDFAYSKNSVYTFALPAGWGVSGQNIGEPQTVTLRDADDTALLEITNVATRNIIQRVGEI
;
A
#
# COMPACT_ATOMS: atom_id res chain seq x y z
N MET A 1 22.82 -44.13 -13.29
CA MET A 1 23.09 -42.67 -13.30
C MET A 1 23.02 -42.19 -11.86
N LYS A 2 23.92 -41.31 -11.41
CA LYS A 2 23.76 -40.67 -10.10
C LYS A 2 22.58 -39.71 -10.21
N GLU A 3 21.57 -39.93 -9.38
CA GLU A 3 20.42 -39.05 -9.23
C GLU A 3 20.90 -37.65 -8.84
N LYS A 4 20.45 -36.63 -9.58
CA LYS A 4 20.79 -35.24 -9.32
C LYS A 4 19.66 -34.61 -8.51
N LYS A 5 20.00 -33.97 -7.39
CA LYS A 5 19.04 -33.36 -6.48
C LYS A 5 19.56 -32.03 -5.93
N VAL A 6 18.64 -31.18 -5.50
CA VAL A 6 18.98 -29.98 -4.74
C VAL A 6 19.57 -30.37 -3.39
N HIS A 7 20.65 -29.72 -2.99
CA HIS A 7 21.31 -29.90 -1.70
C HIS A 7 20.49 -29.27 -0.56
N ALA A 8 20.62 -29.80 0.65
CA ALA A 8 19.99 -29.19 1.81
C ALA A 8 20.72 -27.90 2.24
N ILE A 9 19.97 -26.95 2.78
CA ILE A 9 20.46 -25.71 3.37
C ILE A 9 19.61 -25.37 4.60
N ASP A 10 20.21 -24.73 5.60
CA ASP A 10 19.56 -24.25 6.82
C ASP A 10 19.32 -22.74 6.65
N LEU A 11 18.20 -22.39 6.01
CA LEU A 11 17.85 -21.00 5.65
C LEU A 11 17.64 -20.10 6.88
N PRO A 12 17.03 -20.57 7.99
CA PRO A 12 16.86 -19.75 9.19
C PRO A 12 18.18 -19.25 9.78
N ARG A 13 19.28 -19.98 9.59
CA ARG A 13 20.61 -19.59 10.08
C ARG A 13 21.30 -18.51 9.25
N LEU A 14 20.79 -18.19 8.07
CA LEU A 14 21.28 -17.04 7.30
C LEU A 14 20.88 -15.74 8.03
N SER A 15 21.79 -14.77 8.05
CA SER A 15 21.44 -13.40 8.46
C SER A 15 20.47 -12.79 7.46
N ASN A 16 19.71 -11.76 7.85
CA ASN A 16 18.71 -11.15 6.96
C ASN A 16 19.30 -10.74 5.60
N GLY A 17 20.52 -10.20 5.58
CA GLY A 17 21.17 -9.81 4.32
C GLY A 17 21.65 -11.00 3.48
N GLU A 18 22.15 -12.07 4.10
CA GLU A 18 22.56 -13.28 3.39
C GLU A 18 21.37 -14.06 2.84
N HIS A 19 20.28 -14.11 3.61
CA HIS A 19 19.03 -14.75 3.24
C HIS A 19 18.38 -14.03 2.04
N TYR A 20 18.24 -12.71 2.13
CA TYR A 20 17.78 -11.88 1.03
C TYR A 20 18.65 -12.03 -0.23
N TYR A 21 19.99 -12.02 -0.06
CA TYR A 21 20.91 -12.22 -1.17
C TYR A 21 20.80 -13.62 -1.79
N PHE A 22 20.66 -14.67 -0.97
CA PHE A 22 20.46 -16.05 -1.43
C PHE A 22 19.24 -16.14 -2.36
N HIS A 23 18.09 -15.63 -1.93
CA HIS A 23 16.86 -15.68 -2.73
C HIS A 23 16.89 -14.78 -3.96
N THR A 24 17.59 -13.64 -3.89
CA THR A 24 17.87 -12.77 -5.04
C THR A 24 18.61 -13.54 -6.14
N GLU A 25 19.68 -14.25 -5.79
CA GLU A 25 20.47 -15.05 -6.73
C GLU A 25 19.66 -16.23 -7.28
N VAL A 26 18.88 -16.91 -6.44
CA VAL A 26 17.99 -18.00 -6.89
C VAL A 26 17.00 -17.47 -7.92
N ARG A 27 16.30 -16.37 -7.63
CA ARG A 27 15.34 -15.75 -8.56
C ARG A 27 16.01 -15.42 -9.90
N ALA A 28 17.12 -14.69 -9.86
CA ALA A 28 17.84 -14.23 -11.04
C ALA A 28 18.34 -15.38 -11.93
N GLN A 29 18.83 -16.46 -11.32
CA GLN A 29 19.39 -17.60 -12.05
C GLN A 29 18.37 -18.63 -12.49
N VAL A 30 17.23 -18.76 -11.79
CA VAL A 30 16.20 -19.77 -12.08
C VAL A 30 15.13 -19.24 -13.02
N GLN A 31 14.68 -17.98 -12.85
CA GLN A 31 13.58 -17.40 -13.63
C GLN A 31 13.71 -17.56 -15.15
N PRO A 32 14.89 -17.36 -15.78
CA PRO A 32 15.05 -17.52 -17.22
C PRO A 32 14.82 -18.95 -17.75
N LEU A 33 14.84 -19.95 -16.86
CA LEU A 33 14.73 -21.37 -17.21
C LEU A 33 13.33 -21.95 -16.92
N ILE A 34 12.48 -21.22 -16.18
CA ILE A 34 11.18 -21.72 -15.71
C ILE A 34 10.20 -22.00 -16.84
N SER A 35 10.19 -21.16 -17.89
CA SER A 35 9.31 -21.34 -19.04
C SER A 35 9.55 -22.65 -19.80
N GLY A 36 10.74 -23.24 -19.67
CA GLY A 36 11.09 -24.55 -20.22
C GLY A 36 10.59 -25.74 -19.40
N VAL A 37 10.00 -25.51 -18.22
CA VAL A 37 9.55 -26.56 -17.29
C VAL A 37 8.18 -26.23 -16.71
N ALA A 38 7.12 -26.73 -17.36
CA ALA A 38 5.73 -26.47 -16.94
C ALA A 38 5.47 -26.81 -15.46
N ALA A 39 6.02 -27.92 -14.96
CA ALA A 39 5.87 -28.36 -13.58
C ALA A 39 6.42 -27.37 -12.52
N LEU A 40 7.28 -26.43 -12.93
CA LEU A 40 7.86 -25.43 -12.03
C LEU A 40 7.24 -24.04 -12.18
N THR A 41 6.35 -23.83 -13.15
CA THR A 41 5.77 -22.50 -13.41
C THR A 41 4.97 -21.99 -12.22
N GLU A 42 4.04 -22.80 -11.70
CA GLU A 42 3.23 -22.42 -10.54
C GLU A 42 4.04 -22.36 -9.23
N PRO A 43 4.87 -23.38 -8.87
CA PRO A 43 5.71 -23.29 -7.68
C PRO A 43 6.64 -22.08 -7.69
N PHE A 44 7.23 -21.75 -8.85
CA PHE A 44 8.11 -20.59 -8.96
C PHE A 44 7.33 -19.29 -8.83
N ALA A 45 6.13 -19.17 -9.42
CA ALA A 45 5.30 -17.98 -9.27
C ALA A 45 4.91 -17.73 -7.79
N LYS A 46 4.57 -18.79 -7.04
CA LYS A 46 4.28 -18.70 -5.60
C LYS A 46 5.51 -18.25 -4.80
N TYR A 47 6.68 -18.84 -5.10
CA TYR A 47 7.96 -18.43 -4.52
C TYR A 47 8.30 -16.96 -4.83
N ASP A 48 8.13 -16.53 -6.08
CA ASP A 48 8.45 -15.17 -6.54
C ASP A 48 7.59 -14.12 -5.86
N ALA A 49 6.31 -14.42 -5.65
CA ALA A 49 5.38 -13.56 -4.93
C ALA A 49 5.79 -13.36 -3.47
N VAL A 50 6.01 -14.45 -2.72
CA VAL A 50 6.38 -14.33 -1.30
C VAL A 50 7.76 -13.69 -1.10
N PHE A 51 8.72 -13.93 -2.02
CA PHE A 51 10.02 -13.27 -1.96
C PHE A 51 9.94 -11.78 -2.29
N THR A 52 9.03 -11.38 -3.18
CA THR A 52 8.76 -9.96 -3.46
C THR A 52 8.21 -9.26 -2.22
N GLU A 53 7.29 -9.90 -1.49
CA GLU A 53 6.81 -9.38 -0.19
C GLU A 53 7.95 -9.29 0.84
N GLU A 54 8.85 -10.27 0.89
CA GLU A 54 10.02 -10.19 1.76
C GLU A 54 10.95 -9.02 1.42
N ASP A 55 11.20 -8.74 0.13
CA ASP A 55 11.98 -7.58 -0.32
C ASP A 55 11.38 -6.26 0.18
N HIS A 56 10.06 -6.11 0.05
CA HIS A 56 9.33 -4.96 0.58
C HIS A 56 9.57 -4.81 2.09
N VAL A 57 9.45 -5.89 2.86
CA VAL A 57 9.69 -5.89 4.32
C VAL A 57 11.17 -5.65 4.68
N TYR A 58 12.12 -6.12 3.86
CA TYR A 58 13.55 -5.98 4.08
C TYR A 58 14.03 -4.53 3.87
N LYS A 59 13.65 -3.90 2.75
CA LYS A 59 13.95 -2.48 2.44
C LYS A 59 13.36 -1.52 3.48
N ARG A 60 12.20 -1.87 4.04
CA ARG A 60 11.48 -1.11 5.07
C ARG A 60 12.24 -0.94 6.39
N ASN A 61 13.17 -1.85 6.73
CA ASN A 61 13.92 -1.84 7.99
C ASN A 61 15.14 -0.90 8.02
N GLN A 62 15.45 -0.17 6.93
CA GLN A 62 16.47 0.90 6.94
C GLN A 62 15.96 2.17 7.65
N LYS A 63 15.86 2.13 8.98
CA LYS A 63 15.30 3.21 9.85
C LYS A 63 16.10 4.53 9.87
N ALA A 64 17.31 4.58 9.31
CA ALA A 64 18.25 5.67 9.58
C ALA A 64 17.98 6.96 8.76
N LYS A 65 17.58 6.86 7.49
CA LYS A 65 17.48 8.05 6.61
C LYS A 65 16.21 8.88 6.82
N GLU A 66 15.10 8.23 7.19
CA GLU A 66 13.79 8.90 7.29
C GLU A 66 13.65 9.77 8.55
N THR A 67 14.26 9.33 9.65
CA THR A 67 14.24 10.12 10.90
C THR A 67 15.06 11.39 10.75
N GLU A 68 16.13 11.35 9.95
CA GLU A 68 16.96 12.52 9.69
C GLU A 68 16.26 13.53 8.78
N GLY A 69 15.61 13.08 7.70
CA GLY A 69 14.88 13.96 6.78
C GLY A 69 13.75 14.74 7.45
N ILE A 70 13.04 14.14 8.41
CA ILE A 70 11.99 14.85 9.18
C ILE A 70 12.61 15.94 10.07
N ARG A 71 13.74 15.67 10.72
CA ARG A 71 14.43 16.67 11.56
C ARG A 71 15.00 17.82 10.75
N GLU A 72 15.54 17.54 9.57
CA GLU A 72 16.05 18.56 8.66
C GLU A 72 14.92 19.45 8.14
N ALA A 73 13.79 18.85 7.75
CA ALA A 73 12.61 19.59 7.30
C ALA A 73 12.00 20.44 8.43
N ASP A 74 11.98 19.92 9.65
CA ASP A 74 11.56 20.63 10.85
C ASP A 74 12.44 21.87 11.12
N ALA A 75 13.75 21.65 11.19
CA ALA A 75 14.73 22.73 11.38
C ALA A 75 14.64 23.79 10.27
N ALA A 76 14.31 23.41 9.04
CA ALA A 76 14.12 24.35 7.95
C ALA A 76 12.91 25.29 8.18
N ARG A 77 11.79 24.76 8.70
CA ARG A 77 10.60 25.55 9.05
C ARG A 77 10.90 26.50 10.21
N ASP A 78 11.54 25.99 11.26
CA ASP A 78 11.97 26.78 12.41
C ASP A 78 12.82 27.98 11.98
N ASN A 79 13.84 27.73 11.15
CA ASN A 79 14.72 28.77 10.65
C ASN A 79 13.97 29.83 9.81
N SER A 80 13.04 29.42 8.95
CA SER A 80 12.24 30.35 8.15
C SER A 80 11.33 31.22 9.01
N LEU A 81 10.65 30.62 9.99
CA LEU A 81 9.78 31.36 10.91
C LEU A 81 10.58 32.32 11.78
N GLU A 82 11.74 31.90 12.28
CA GLU A 82 12.63 32.76 13.06
C GLU A 82 13.18 33.91 12.22
N ARG A 83 13.58 33.66 10.97
CA ARG A 83 14.04 34.69 10.03
C ARG A 83 12.97 35.75 9.76
N ILE A 84 11.71 35.35 9.53
CA ILE A 84 10.57 36.28 9.37
C ILE A 84 10.38 37.10 10.65
N THR A 85 10.37 36.43 11.80
CA THR A 85 10.16 37.07 13.11
C THR A 85 11.23 38.12 13.42
N LEU A 86 12.50 37.80 13.17
CA LEU A 86 13.62 38.70 13.38
C LEU A 86 13.60 39.89 12.41
N ALA A 87 13.23 39.64 11.15
CA ALA A 87 13.10 40.72 10.15
C ALA A 87 12.04 41.74 10.57
N VAL A 88 10.86 41.27 11.01
CA VAL A 88 9.79 42.14 11.52
C VAL A 88 10.25 42.87 12.79
N ALA A 89 10.87 42.16 13.74
CA ALA A 89 11.35 42.77 14.99
C ALA A 89 12.38 43.88 14.75
N SER A 90 13.26 43.71 13.75
CA SER A 90 14.20 44.74 13.31
C SER A 90 13.48 45.93 12.68
N ALA A 91 12.52 45.68 11.78
CA ALA A 91 11.80 46.71 11.03
C ALA A 91 10.93 47.63 11.91
N VAL A 92 10.48 47.17 13.09
CA VAL A 92 9.78 48.01 14.08
C VAL A 92 10.64 49.19 14.57
N ARG A 93 11.98 49.09 14.47
CA ARG A 93 12.92 50.16 14.84
C ARG A 93 13.41 50.98 13.64
N SER A 94 12.79 50.81 12.47
CA SER A 94 13.13 51.56 11.26
C SER A 94 12.87 53.06 11.43
N VAL A 95 13.72 53.89 10.82
CA VAL A 95 13.51 55.34 10.73
C VAL A 95 12.49 55.71 9.63
N ASN A 96 12.17 54.78 8.73
CA ASN A 96 11.12 54.95 7.73
C ASN A 96 9.76 54.64 8.38
N ALA A 97 8.88 55.64 8.42
CA ALA A 97 7.58 55.55 9.07
C ALA A 97 6.65 54.48 8.46
N ASP A 98 6.70 54.27 7.15
CA ASP A 98 5.86 53.27 6.46
C ASP A 98 6.32 51.85 6.82
N ILE A 99 7.64 51.62 6.80
CA ILE A 99 8.23 50.34 7.22
C ILE A 99 7.94 50.08 8.70
N GLN A 100 8.11 51.08 9.57
CA GLN A 100 7.84 50.93 11.00
C GLN A 100 6.37 50.59 11.27
N LYS A 101 5.43 51.27 10.58
CA LYS A 101 3.99 51.02 10.72
C LYS A 101 3.63 49.61 10.24
N ALA A 102 4.08 49.20 9.06
CA ALA A 102 3.87 47.86 8.52
C ALA A 102 4.45 46.77 9.44
N ALA A 103 5.67 46.97 9.95
CA ALA A 103 6.30 46.05 10.89
C ALA A 103 5.55 45.95 12.23
N THR A 104 4.96 47.05 12.71
CA THR A 104 4.18 47.07 13.95
C THR A 104 2.91 46.24 13.82
N VAL A 105 2.23 46.31 12.67
CA VAL A 105 1.07 45.47 12.35
C VAL A 105 1.45 43.99 12.35
N LEU A 106 2.49 43.63 11.58
CA LEU A 106 2.94 42.24 11.48
C LEU A 106 3.45 41.68 12.83
N LYS A 107 4.08 42.52 13.66
CA LYS A 107 4.52 42.11 14.99
C LYS A 107 3.35 41.68 15.87
N TYR A 108 2.21 42.38 15.81
CA TYR A 108 1.04 42.02 16.62
C TYR A 108 0.52 40.62 16.26
N ILE A 109 0.51 40.31 14.95
CA ILE A 109 0.14 38.97 14.46
C ILE A 109 1.14 37.93 14.94
N LEU A 110 2.44 38.14 14.69
CA LEU A 110 3.49 37.20 15.09
C LEU A 110 3.55 36.97 16.61
N ASP A 111 3.20 37.98 17.41
CA ASP A 111 3.14 37.85 18.87
C ASP A 111 2.10 36.81 19.33
N ASN A 112 1.03 36.58 18.57
CA ASN A 112 0.01 35.54 18.85
C ASN A 112 0.54 34.12 18.59
N TYR A 113 1.58 33.98 17.76
CA TYR A 113 2.17 32.69 17.37
C TYR A 113 3.51 32.41 18.06
N LYS A 114 3.78 33.04 19.20
CA LYS A 114 5.00 32.80 19.98
C LYS A 114 5.09 31.34 20.44
N GLY A 115 6.31 30.80 20.37
CA GLY A 115 6.61 29.44 20.81
C GLY A 115 6.22 28.35 19.80
N THR A 116 5.83 28.72 18.58
CA THR A 116 5.52 27.76 17.50
C THR A 116 6.67 26.78 17.26
N THR A 117 7.92 27.27 17.17
CA THR A 117 9.13 26.44 16.98
C THR A 117 9.48 25.50 18.15
N LYS A 118 8.76 25.60 19.27
CA LYS A 118 8.94 24.73 20.45
C LYS A 118 7.78 23.75 20.62
N ALA A 119 6.77 23.84 19.77
CA ALA A 119 5.59 23.00 19.82
C ALA A 119 5.91 21.59 19.31
N SER A 120 4.97 20.66 19.51
CA SER A 120 5.03 19.38 18.81
C SER A 120 4.86 19.58 17.30
N TYR A 121 5.41 18.71 16.47
CA TYR A 121 5.32 18.80 15.00
C TYR A 121 3.91 19.09 14.47
N ALA A 122 2.88 18.41 14.99
CA ALA A 122 1.50 18.63 14.57
C ALA A 122 0.95 20.00 14.99
N ASP A 123 1.27 20.44 16.21
CA ASP A 123 0.86 21.76 16.73
C ASP A 123 1.59 22.89 16.00
N GLU A 124 2.89 22.74 15.75
CA GLU A 124 3.67 23.68 14.94
C GLU A 124 3.09 23.81 13.53
N SER A 125 2.83 22.69 12.84
CA SER A 125 2.20 22.70 11.51
C SER A 125 0.86 23.44 11.52
N GLY A 126 0.00 23.18 12.51
CA GLY A 126 -1.29 23.85 12.65
C GLY A 126 -1.14 25.36 12.91
N ARG A 127 -0.20 25.76 13.76
CA ARG A 127 0.10 27.17 14.04
C ARG A 127 0.66 27.89 12.83
N ILE A 128 1.54 27.26 12.06
CA ILE A 128 2.07 27.83 10.81
C ILE A 128 0.95 28.00 9.79
N ILE A 129 0.02 27.05 9.66
CA ILE A 129 -1.14 27.19 8.77
C ILE A 129 -1.98 28.41 9.15
N ASN A 130 -2.35 28.55 10.42
CA ASN A 130 -3.14 29.68 10.89
C ASN A 130 -2.38 31.01 10.72
N LEU A 131 -1.08 31.04 11.04
CA LEU A 131 -0.24 32.21 10.80
C LEU A 131 -0.24 32.62 9.33
N LEU A 132 -0.09 31.67 8.40
CA LEU A 132 -0.08 31.96 6.97
C LEU A 132 -1.43 32.49 6.47
N GLN A 133 -2.54 32.04 7.07
CA GLN A 133 -3.87 32.59 6.79
C GLN A 133 -4.00 34.03 7.26
N ASP A 134 -3.59 34.33 8.49
CA ASP A 134 -3.60 35.71 9.02
C ASP A 134 -2.69 36.63 8.20
N LEU A 135 -1.52 36.15 7.80
CA LEU A 135 -0.57 36.89 6.95
C LEU A 135 -1.11 37.15 5.53
N ALA A 136 -2.04 36.33 5.05
CA ALA A 136 -2.65 36.48 3.72
C ALA A 136 -3.82 37.50 3.70
N GLU A 137 -4.31 37.95 4.85
CA GLU A 137 -5.31 39.02 4.90
C GLU A 137 -4.80 40.29 4.21
N MET A 138 -5.69 41.01 3.53
CA MET A 138 -5.34 42.09 2.60
C MET A 138 -4.38 43.14 3.20
N ASP A 139 -4.66 43.62 4.42
CA ASP A 139 -3.84 44.63 5.09
C ASP A 139 -2.45 44.09 5.52
N ASN A 140 -2.38 42.80 5.85
CA ASN A 140 -1.16 42.13 6.29
C ASN A 140 -0.28 41.77 5.09
N ALA A 141 -0.88 41.36 3.98
CA ALA A 141 -0.20 41.12 2.72
C ALA A 141 0.50 42.39 2.20
N ALA A 142 -0.16 43.54 2.27
CA ALA A 142 0.45 44.83 1.92
C ALA A 142 1.64 45.19 2.85
N ALA A 143 1.54 44.87 4.14
CA ALA A 143 2.65 45.07 5.08
C ALA A 143 3.83 44.12 4.80
N ILE A 144 3.57 42.86 4.40
CA ILE A 144 4.59 41.88 4.00
C ILE A 144 5.34 42.36 2.76
N GLU A 145 4.63 42.90 1.76
CA GLU A 145 5.22 43.47 0.55
C GLU A 145 6.09 44.69 0.89
N THR A 146 5.61 45.59 1.76
CA THR A 146 6.36 46.76 2.24
C THR A 146 7.68 46.37 2.91
N LEU A 147 7.72 45.24 3.62
CA LEU A 147 8.93 44.71 4.26
C LEU A 147 9.76 43.78 3.34
N SER A 148 9.33 43.55 2.10
CA SER A 148 9.95 42.62 1.16
C SER A 148 10.06 41.18 1.70
N LEU A 149 9.06 40.72 2.44
CA LEU A 149 9.01 39.39 3.05
C LEU A 149 8.19 38.36 2.24
N THR A 150 7.66 38.74 1.07
CA THR A 150 6.79 37.89 0.26
C THR A 150 7.41 36.53 -0.06
N ALA A 151 8.69 36.51 -0.44
CA ALA A 151 9.40 35.26 -0.75
C ALA A 151 9.59 34.37 0.49
N ASP A 152 9.75 34.97 1.67
CA ASP A 152 9.96 34.24 2.92
C ASP A 152 8.69 33.57 3.42
N VAL A 153 7.58 34.29 3.34
CA VAL A 153 6.26 33.75 3.69
C VAL A 153 5.91 32.60 2.73
N ALA A 154 6.18 32.76 1.43
CA ALA A 154 6.00 31.69 0.45
C ALA A 154 6.91 30.47 0.74
N ASN A 155 8.17 30.71 1.14
CA ASN A 155 9.09 29.62 1.50
C ASN A 155 8.64 28.88 2.77
N LEU A 156 8.19 29.59 3.80
CA LEU A 156 7.64 28.98 5.01
C LEU A 156 6.41 28.12 4.68
N ALA A 157 5.52 28.59 3.81
CA ALA A 157 4.37 27.83 3.35
C ALA A 157 4.79 26.54 2.62
N ALA A 158 5.72 26.64 1.67
CA ALA A 158 6.23 25.49 0.94
C ALA A 158 6.89 24.45 1.86
N GLN A 159 7.72 24.90 2.81
CA GLN A 159 8.38 24.03 3.78
C GLN A 159 7.38 23.35 4.73
N ASN A 160 6.32 24.04 5.16
CA ASN A 160 5.29 23.45 6.00
C ASN A 160 4.47 22.38 5.26
N THR A 161 4.13 22.60 4.00
CA THR A 161 3.49 21.60 3.15
C THR A 161 4.40 20.37 2.97
N ALA A 162 5.65 20.58 2.60
CA ALA A 162 6.61 19.49 2.41
C ALA A 162 6.85 18.68 3.69
N PHE A 163 6.94 19.34 4.85
CA PHE A 163 7.03 18.67 6.14
C PHE A 163 5.78 17.83 6.42
N THR A 164 4.60 18.38 6.20
CA THR A 164 3.33 17.69 6.47
C THR A 164 3.20 16.42 5.63
N GLU A 165 3.58 16.48 4.35
CA GLU A 165 3.64 15.32 3.46
C GLU A 165 4.61 14.24 3.98
N LEU A 166 5.83 14.63 4.36
CA LEU A 166 6.82 13.70 4.94
C LEU A 166 6.34 13.10 6.27
N TYR A 167 5.68 13.89 7.11
CA TYR A 167 5.19 13.48 8.42
C TYR A 167 4.02 12.50 8.31
N LEU A 168 3.08 12.73 7.38
CA LEU A 168 1.97 11.84 7.09
C LEU A 168 2.44 10.53 6.43
N ALA A 169 3.37 10.60 5.47
CA ALA A 169 3.94 9.41 4.85
C ALA A 169 4.59 8.46 5.89
N ARG A 170 5.17 9.00 6.97
CA ARG A 170 5.68 8.21 8.09
C ARG A 170 4.54 7.53 8.88
N ALA A 171 3.42 8.20 9.09
CA ALA A 171 2.27 7.65 9.79
C ALA A 171 1.64 6.50 8.99
N ASP A 172 1.41 6.71 7.69
CA ASP A 172 0.87 5.68 6.77
C ASP A 172 1.80 4.47 6.71
N LYS A 173 3.11 4.71 6.59
CA LYS A 173 4.12 3.65 6.62
C LYS A 173 4.12 2.88 7.93
N LYS A 174 3.89 3.54 9.07
CA LYS A 174 3.81 2.87 10.38
C LYS A 174 2.53 2.02 10.50
N GLU A 175 1.43 2.46 9.90
CA GLU A 175 0.19 1.68 9.87
C GLU A 175 0.31 0.48 8.92
N LEU A 176 0.89 0.65 7.73
CA LEU A 176 1.25 -0.46 6.83
C LEU A 176 2.18 -1.47 7.53
N GLN A 177 3.17 -0.99 8.28
CA GLN A 177 4.05 -1.84 9.11
C GLN A 177 3.31 -2.69 10.14
N ARG A 178 2.20 -2.18 10.69
CA ARG A 178 1.37 -2.91 11.66
C ARG A 178 0.56 -4.01 10.97
N GLN A 179 0.18 -3.80 9.72
CA GLN A 179 -0.69 -4.69 8.95
C GLN A 179 0.08 -5.83 8.25
N GLU A 180 1.30 -5.59 7.76
CA GLU A 180 2.05 -6.50 6.87
C GLU A 180 2.95 -7.55 7.57
N GLY A 181 2.96 -7.62 8.92
CA GLY A 181 3.76 -8.61 9.66
C GLY A 181 5.28 -8.35 9.75
N THR A 182 6.01 -9.27 10.37
CA THR A 182 7.46 -9.10 10.67
C THR A 182 8.35 -9.73 9.59
N LEU A 183 9.60 -9.24 9.47
CA LEU A 183 10.59 -9.85 8.57
C LEU A 183 10.82 -11.34 8.87
N ARG A 184 10.66 -11.75 10.13
CA ARG A 184 10.76 -13.16 10.51
C ARG A 184 9.66 -14.00 9.87
N ASP A 185 8.45 -13.47 9.78
CA ASP A 185 7.31 -14.20 9.22
C ASP A 185 7.39 -14.22 7.69
N ALA A 186 7.78 -13.11 7.07
CA ALA A 186 8.08 -13.05 5.63
C ALA A 186 9.14 -14.09 5.23
N ARG A 187 10.25 -14.18 5.99
CA ARG A 187 11.30 -15.19 5.73
C ARG A 187 10.79 -16.63 5.81
N LYS A 188 9.92 -16.96 6.77
CA LYS A 188 9.34 -18.31 6.85
C LYS A 188 8.49 -18.65 5.63
N LEU A 189 7.72 -17.68 5.12
CA LEU A 189 6.91 -17.89 3.92
C LEU A 189 7.79 -18.11 2.70
N THR A 190 8.86 -17.32 2.55
CA THR A 190 9.85 -17.51 1.49
C THR A 190 10.58 -18.85 1.60
N ASP A 191 11.02 -19.24 2.80
CA ASP A 191 11.68 -20.52 3.08
C ASP A 191 10.77 -21.69 2.67
N ASN A 192 9.52 -21.67 3.12
CA ASN A 192 8.52 -22.69 2.79
C ASN A 192 8.27 -22.77 1.28
N ALA A 193 8.06 -21.64 0.59
CA ALA A 193 7.82 -21.64 -0.85
C ALA A 193 9.06 -22.10 -1.64
N PHE A 194 10.26 -21.76 -1.16
CA PHE A 194 11.51 -22.28 -1.74
C PHE A 194 11.62 -23.79 -1.56
N HIS A 195 11.27 -24.33 -0.39
CA HIS A 195 11.23 -25.79 -0.18
C HIS A 195 10.30 -26.47 -1.18
N VAL A 196 9.05 -25.99 -1.32
CA VAL A 196 8.08 -26.52 -2.29
C VAL A 196 8.62 -26.46 -3.72
N LEU A 197 9.27 -25.35 -4.11
CA LEU A 197 9.91 -25.22 -5.43
C LEU A 197 11.01 -26.28 -5.63
N THR A 198 11.88 -26.50 -4.64
CA THR A 198 12.96 -27.50 -4.73
C THR A 198 12.45 -28.94 -4.74
N GLU A 199 11.35 -29.23 -4.03
CA GLU A 199 10.68 -30.53 -4.07
C GLU A 199 10.05 -30.79 -5.44
N ALA A 200 9.33 -29.81 -5.99
CA ALA A 200 8.77 -29.89 -7.33
C ALA A 200 9.88 -30.10 -8.39
N LEU A 201 11.02 -29.43 -8.24
CA LEU A 201 12.19 -29.59 -9.11
C LEU A 201 12.79 -30.99 -9.03
N ASN A 202 13.00 -31.53 -7.84
CA ASN A 202 13.49 -32.88 -7.64
C ASN A 202 12.50 -33.92 -8.20
N ALA A 203 11.20 -33.74 -7.97
CA ALA A 203 10.14 -34.61 -8.47
C ALA A 203 10.05 -34.59 -10.00
N ALA A 204 10.12 -33.41 -10.62
CA ALA A 204 10.13 -33.26 -12.08
C ALA A 204 11.35 -33.95 -12.72
N TYR A 205 12.53 -33.84 -12.10
CA TYR A 205 13.74 -34.54 -12.53
C TYR A 205 13.57 -36.05 -12.45
N LEU A 206 13.10 -36.56 -11.32
CA LEU A 206 12.88 -38.00 -11.13
C LEU A 206 11.83 -38.55 -12.10
N TYR A 207 10.71 -37.84 -12.29
CA TYR A 207 9.68 -38.23 -13.24
C TYR A 207 10.21 -38.28 -14.68
N ASN A 208 11.01 -37.30 -15.09
CA ASN A 208 11.66 -37.33 -16.39
C ASN A 208 12.66 -38.50 -16.51
N GLU A 209 13.43 -38.77 -15.46
CA GLU A 209 14.36 -39.90 -15.44
C GLU A 209 13.67 -41.26 -15.46
N LEU A 210 12.48 -41.43 -14.91
CA LEU A 210 11.81 -42.73 -14.85
C LEU A 210 10.87 -42.95 -16.04
N THR A 211 10.18 -41.89 -16.48
CA THR A 211 9.03 -42.00 -17.39
C THR A 211 9.28 -41.30 -18.72
N ALA A 212 9.42 -39.97 -18.71
CA ALA A 212 9.39 -39.19 -19.96
C ALA A 212 10.67 -39.35 -20.80
N LYS A 213 11.82 -39.50 -20.14
CA LYS A 213 13.16 -39.66 -20.77
C LYS A 213 13.50 -38.56 -21.77
N ASP A 214 12.94 -37.37 -21.61
CA ASP A 214 13.16 -36.22 -22.46
C ASP A 214 14.55 -35.61 -22.16
N VAL A 215 15.38 -35.49 -23.19
CA VAL A 215 16.78 -35.04 -23.10
C VAL A 215 16.88 -33.53 -22.87
N ASP A 216 16.00 -32.74 -23.48
CA ASP A 216 16.00 -31.28 -23.38
C ASP A 216 15.46 -30.86 -22.01
N LEU A 217 14.39 -31.52 -21.55
CA LEU A 217 13.86 -31.35 -20.21
C LEU A 217 14.87 -31.77 -19.14
N ARG A 218 15.55 -32.92 -19.33
CA ARG A 218 16.65 -33.36 -18.45
C ARG A 218 17.73 -32.29 -18.36
N THR A 219 18.14 -31.73 -19.50
CA THR A 219 19.20 -30.72 -19.57
C THR A 219 18.79 -29.47 -18.81
N THR A 220 17.56 -28.99 -19.01
CA THR A 220 17.02 -27.81 -18.34
C THR A 220 16.92 -28.02 -16.82
N LEU A 221 16.33 -29.12 -16.36
CA LEU A 221 16.23 -29.46 -14.94
C LEU A 221 17.61 -29.60 -14.29
N THR A 222 18.56 -30.22 -14.98
CA THR A 222 19.96 -30.35 -14.54
C THR A 222 20.61 -28.98 -14.33
N GLN A 223 20.40 -28.05 -15.27
CA GLN A 223 20.93 -26.69 -15.18
C GLN A 223 20.34 -25.92 -14.00
N ILE A 224 19.03 -26.04 -13.75
CA ILE A 224 18.36 -25.39 -12.61
C ILE A 224 18.95 -25.94 -11.29
N ILE A 225 19.06 -27.27 -11.15
CA ILE A 225 19.62 -27.90 -9.94
C ILE A 225 21.06 -27.47 -9.71
N ASP A 226 21.89 -27.39 -10.76
CA ASP A 226 23.28 -26.92 -10.64
C ASP A 226 23.39 -25.48 -10.15
N ARG A 227 22.56 -24.57 -10.69
CA ARG A 227 22.54 -23.16 -10.30
C ARG A 227 22.16 -23.01 -8.82
N ILE A 228 21.08 -23.67 -8.39
CA ILE A 228 20.66 -23.67 -6.99
C ILE A 228 21.74 -24.26 -6.09
N ASN A 229 22.35 -25.39 -6.46
CA ASN A 229 23.40 -26.03 -5.67
C ASN A 229 24.67 -25.18 -5.57
N ALA A 230 25.01 -24.41 -6.60
CA ALA A 230 26.13 -23.46 -6.56
C ALA A 230 25.87 -22.34 -5.55
N ILE A 231 24.65 -21.78 -5.53
CA ILE A 231 24.24 -20.74 -4.57
C ILE A 231 24.23 -21.30 -3.14
N ILE A 232 23.67 -22.51 -2.94
CA ILE A 232 23.70 -23.21 -1.64
C ILE A 232 25.13 -23.43 -1.16
N GLY A 233 26.03 -23.85 -2.06
CA GLY A 233 27.45 -24.01 -1.75
C GLY A 233 28.08 -22.71 -1.22
N GLN A 234 27.79 -21.57 -1.85
CA GLN A 234 28.26 -20.25 -1.37
C GLN A 234 27.66 -19.88 0.00
N ALA A 235 26.36 -20.11 0.20
CA ALA A 235 25.71 -19.83 1.46
C ALA A 235 26.27 -20.68 2.63
N ILE A 236 26.52 -21.97 2.40
CA ILE A 236 27.16 -22.85 3.39
C ILE A 236 28.59 -22.39 3.71
N LEU A 237 29.35 -21.94 2.72
CA LEU A 237 30.70 -21.37 2.95
C LEU A 237 30.64 -20.11 3.82
N ASN A 238 29.65 -19.24 3.61
CA ASN A 238 29.46 -18.04 4.43
C ASN A 238 29.09 -18.40 5.88
N LEU A 239 28.19 -19.39 6.08
CA LEU A 239 27.87 -19.92 7.41
C LEU A 239 29.11 -20.50 8.11
N ALA A 240 29.91 -21.29 7.39
CA ALA A 240 31.13 -21.89 7.91
C ALA A 240 32.18 -20.84 8.32
N ARG A 241 32.37 -19.79 7.50
CA ARG A 241 33.26 -18.65 7.82
C ARG A 241 32.85 -17.92 9.08
N ARG A 242 31.55 -17.93 9.41
CA ARG A 242 31.01 -17.33 10.64
C ARG A 242 31.05 -18.29 11.85
N GLY A 243 31.59 -19.49 11.70
CA GLY A 243 31.64 -20.50 12.76
C GLY A 243 30.28 -21.12 13.09
N VAL A 244 29.28 -20.93 12.23
CA VAL A 244 27.94 -21.48 12.41
C VAL A 244 27.89 -22.88 11.82
N LYS A 245 27.61 -23.90 12.64
CA LYS A 245 27.44 -25.27 12.16
C LYS A 245 26.18 -25.36 11.28
N HIS A 246 26.35 -25.77 10.03
CA HIS A 246 25.24 -26.16 9.18
C HIS A 246 24.71 -27.51 9.66
N THR A 247 23.44 -27.54 10.07
CA THR A 247 22.70 -28.79 10.29
C THR A 247 21.59 -28.78 9.25
N PRO A 248 21.50 -29.76 8.35
CA PRO A 248 20.42 -29.79 7.36
C PRO A 248 19.08 -29.77 8.09
N GLU A 249 18.19 -28.87 7.65
CA GLU A 249 16.88 -28.72 8.25
C GLU A 249 16.04 -29.99 8.01
N PRO A 250 15.31 -30.50 9.02
CA PRO A 250 14.34 -31.55 8.78
C PRO A 250 13.27 -31.04 7.80
N THR A 251 12.72 -31.93 6.97
CA THR A 251 11.58 -31.63 6.11
C THR A 251 10.53 -30.90 6.95
N PRO A 252 10.06 -29.71 6.55
CA PRO A 252 9.10 -28.97 7.35
C PRO A 252 7.89 -29.86 7.60
N GLU A 253 7.47 -29.99 8.86
CA GLU A 253 6.14 -30.53 9.13
C GLU A 253 5.14 -29.70 8.33
N PRO A 254 4.06 -30.30 7.78
CA PRO A 254 3.01 -29.52 7.13
C PRO A 254 2.65 -28.42 8.11
N THR A 255 2.98 -27.19 7.73
CA THR A 255 2.60 -26.03 8.53
C THR A 255 1.09 -26.14 8.65
N PRO A 256 0.48 -26.04 9.86
CA PRO A 256 -0.96 -25.92 9.91
C PRO A 256 -1.32 -24.84 8.90
N GLU A 257 -2.29 -25.13 8.03
CA GLU A 257 -2.79 -24.14 7.07
C GLU A 257 -2.83 -22.82 7.83
N PRO A 258 -2.12 -21.78 7.35
CA PRO A 258 -2.12 -20.52 8.04
C PRO A 258 -3.58 -20.21 8.32
N GLU A 259 -3.95 -19.97 9.59
CA GLU A 259 -5.26 -19.40 9.88
C GLU A 259 -5.40 -18.25 8.90
N PRO A 260 -6.46 -18.24 8.08
CA PRO A 260 -6.51 -17.42 6.89
C PRO A 260 -6.21 -15.99 7.30
N VAL A 261 -5.00 -15.53 6.92
CA VAL A 261 -4.71 -14.12 6.86
C VAL A 261 -5.81 -13.58 5.93
N PRO A 262 -6.60 -12.58 6.34
CA PRO A 262 -7.66 -12.06 5.49
C PRO A 262 -7.06 -11.79 4.13
N GLU A 263 -7.52 -12.51 3.10
CA GLU A 263 -7.09 -12.26 1.73
C GLU A 263 -7.24 -10.75 1.48
N PRO A 264 -6.24 -10.06 0.90
CA PRO A 264 -6.48 -8.71 0.42
C PRO A 264 -7.67 -8.79 -0.53
N GLN A 265 -8.75 -8.10 -0.15
CA GLN A 265 -10.01 -8.18 -0.88
C GLN A 265 -9.76 -7.91 -2.37
N PRO A 266 -10.33 -8.71 -3.28
CA PRO A 266 -10.19 -8.46 -4.70
C PRO A 266 -10.77 -7.08 -5.02
N SER A 267 -9.90 -6.15 -5.44
CA SER A 267 -10.30 -4.85 -5.97
C SER A 267 -10.67 -5.03 -7.44
N TYR A 268 -11.98 -5.02 -7.72
CA TYR A 268 -12.49 -4.99 -9.09
C TYR A 268 -12.70 -3.52 -9.48
N PRO A 269 -11.93 -2.96 -10.43
CA PRO A 269 -12.15 -1.59 -10.87
C PRO A 269 -13.50 -1.50 -11.60
N ALA A 270 -14.49 -0.88 -10.95
CA ALA A 270 -15.72 -0.48 -11.63
C ALA A 270 -15.42 0.70 -12.56
N THR A 271 -15.72 0.57 -13.85
CA THR A 271 -15.53 1.68 -14.80
C THR A 271 -16.82 2.51 -14.84
N ALA A 272 -16.78 3.73 -14.32
CA ALA A 272 -17.88 4.68 -14.46
C ALA A 272 -17.81 5.37 -15.83
N THR A 273 -18.89 5.29 -16.60
CA THR A 273 -19.05 6.05 -17.85
C THR A 273 -20.26 6.98 -17.74
N ASN A 274 -20.28 8.04 -18.56
CA ASN A 274 -21.39 9.01 -18.64
C ASN A 274 -21.61 9.94 -17.42
N MET A 275 -20.53 10.39 -16.78
CA MET A 275 -20.56 11.36 -15.66
C MET A 275 -21.25 12.71 -15.98
N ALA A 276 -21.41 13.06 -17.26
CA ALA A 276 -21.99 14.34 -17.69
C ALA A 276 -23.52 14.32 -17.85
N SER A 277 -24.15 13.14 -18.01
CA SER A 277 -25.59 13.01 -18.31
C SER A 277 -26.51 12.93 -17.10
N GLY A 278 -25.99 13.05 -15.87
CA GLY A 278 -26.77 12.90 -14.63
C GLY A 278 -27.12 11.45 -14.26
N SER A 279 -27.09 10.53 -15.22
CA SER A 279 -27.15 9.08 -15.01
C SER A 279 -25.75 8.48 -15.06
N ILE A 280 -25.31 7.84 -13.97
CA ILE A 280 -24.03 7.14 -13.91
C ILE A 280 -24.25 5.68 -14.29
N LYS A 281 -23.45 5.16 -15.22
CA LYS A 281 -23.46 3.74 -15.59
C LYS A 281 -22.24 3.06 -14.98
N LEU A 282 -22.49 2.05 -14.15
CA LEU A 282 -21.45 1.21 -13.56
C LEU A 282 -21.51 -0.18 -14.18
N THR A 283 -20.42 -0.57 -14.83
CA THR A 283 -20.20 -1.96 -15.27
C THR A 283 -19.31 -2.63 -14.23
N VAL A 284 -19.88 -3.56 -13.46
CA VAL A 284 -19.12 -4.44 -12.58
C VAL A 284 -18.71 -5.66 -13.41
N PRO A 285 -17.42 -6.04 -13.49
CA PRO A 285 -17.03 -7.31 -14.11
C PRO A 285 -17.75 -8.46 -13.40
N ASP A 286 -18.13 -9.53 -14.10
CA ASP A 286 -18.72 -10.73 -13.49
C ASP A 286 -17.86 -11.18 -12.30
N ILE A 287 -18.38 -11.01 -11.08
CA ILE A 287 -17.75 -11.49 -9.86
C ILE A 287 -18.18 -12.97 -9.75
N PRO A 288 -17.24 -13.94 -9.79
CA PRO A 288 -17.57 -15.35 -9.58
C PRO A 288 -18.34 -15.53 -8.26
N ALA A 289 -19.34 -16.41 -8.23
CA ALA A 289 -20.27 -16.61 -7.11
C ALA A 289 -19.59 -16.96 -5.76
N ASP A 290 -18.31 -17.32 -5.83
CA ASP A 290 -17.40 -17.82 -4.82
C ASP A 290 -16.35 -16.78 -4.36
N ALA A 291 -16.32 -15.58 -4.97
CA ALA A 291 -15.29 -14.56 -4.72
C ALA A 291 -15.62 -13.53 -3.62
N VAL A 292 -16.74 -13.67 -2.89
CA VAL A 292 -17.11 -12.74 -1.80
C VAL A 292 -17.27 -13.49 -0.47
N PRO A 293 -16.29 -13.39 0.44
CA PRO A 293 -16.34 -14.06 1.74
C PRO A 293 -17.53 -13.65 2.60
N ALA A 294 -18.08 -14.61 3.36
CA ALA A 294 -19.19 -14.37 4.28
C ALA A 294 -18.78 -13.35 5.37
N GLY A 295 -19.47 -12.21 5.42
CA GLY A 295 -19.19 -11.11 6.36
C GLY A 295 -18.48 -9.90 5.75
N SER A 296 -18.21 -9.89 4.44
CA SER A 296 -17.55 -8.77 3.76
C SER A 296 -18.41 -7.50 3.75
N ARG A 297 -17.89 -6.40 4.30
CA ARG A 297 -18.41 -5.05 4.10
C ARG A 297 -17.89 -4.50 2.77
N ILE A 298 -18.76 -3.86 2.00
CA ILE A 298 -18.44 -3.22 0.71
C ILE A 298 -18.80 -1.75 0.84
N ASP A 299 -17.82 -0.85 0.75
CA ASP A 299 -18.02 0.60 0.91
C ASP A 299 -17.86 1.35 -0.44
N TYR A 300 -18.94 2.09 -0.76
CA TYR A 300 -19.19 3.29 -1.57
C TYR A 300 -18.64 3.51 -3.00
N THR A 301 -19.52 4.06 -3.84
CA THR A 301 -19.18 4.88 -5.01
C THR A 301 -19.77 6.29 -4.83
N THR A 302 -18.98 7.31 -5.12
CA THR A 302 -19.37 8.73 -5.01
C THR A 302 -20.31 9.12 -6.16
N LEU A 303 -21.55 9.47 -5.84
CA LEU A 303 -22.42 10.26 -6.72
C LEU A 303 -22.22 11.73 -6.37
N LYS A 304 -22.26 12.64 -7.36
CA LYS A 304 -22.05 14.09 -7.21
C LYS A 304 -22.44 14.62 -5.82
N GLU A 305 -21.42 14.85 -5.00
CA GLU A 305 -21.46 15.46 -3.67
C GLU A 305 -22.31 14.79 -2.58
N VAL A 306 -22.79 13.56 -2.78
CA VAL A 306 -23.42 12.76 -1.71
C VAL A 306 -22.91 11.32 -1.75
N ILE A 307 -22.33 10.87 -0.64
CA ILE A 307 -21.90 9.47 -0.44
C ILE A 307 -23.17 8.63 -0.34
N LEU A 308 -23.36 7.69 -1.27
CA LEU A 308 -24.48 6.77 -1.23
C LEU A 308 -24.06 5.50 -0.51
N THR A 309 -24.51 5.38 0.74
CA THR A 309 -24.20 4.24 1.60
C THR A 309 -25.21 3.12 1.41
N LEU A 310 -24.79 2.02 0.78
CA LEU A 310 -25.60 0.82 0.65
C LEU A 310 -25.25 -0.12 1.81
N ASP A 311 -26.02 -0.06 2.88
CA ASP A 311 -25.85 -0.95 4.03
C ASP A 311 -26.43 -2.35 3.73
N PHE A 312 -25.57 -3.36 3.84
CA PHE A 312 -25.94 -4.76 3.69
C PHE A 312 -26.54 -5.31 4.99
N ALA A 313 -27.73 -5.92 4.91
CA ALA A 313 -28.45 -6.38 6.09
C ALA A 313 -28.29 -7.88 6.40
N TYR A 314 -28.32 -8.79 5.40
CA TYR A 314 -28.22 -10.26 5.62
C TYR A 314 -28.23 -11.06 4.30
N SER A 315 -27.73 -12.31 4.30
CA SER A 315 -27.89 -13.29 3.21
C SER A 315 -28.63 -14.56 3.66
N LYS A 316 -29.60 -15.00 2.84
CA LYS A 316 -30.17 -16.36 2.89
C LYS A 316 -30.49 -16.79 1.46
N ASN A 317 -30.08 -18.00 1.07
CA ASN A 317 -30.36 -18.61 -0.25
C ASN A 317 -29.93 -17.75 -1.46
N SER A 318 -28.73 -17.15 -1.41
CA SER A 318 -28.15 -16.36 -2.53
C SER A 318 -28.93 -15.10 -2.91
N VAL A 319 -29.86 -14.64 -2.05
CA VAL A 319 -30.55 -13.36 -2.20
C VAL A 319 -29.82 -12.29 -1.38
N TYR A 320 -29.43 -11.20 -2.04
CA TYR A 320 -28.79 -10.05 -1.41
C TYR A 320 -29.77 -8.90 -1.32
N THR A 321 -29.97 -8.38 -0.11
CA THR A 321 -30.89 -7.26 0.15
C THR A 321 -30.09 -6.02 0.51
N PHE A 322 -30.33 -4.92 -0.22
CA PHE A 322 -29.70 -3.62 0.04
C PHE A 322 -30.74 -2.67 0.62
N ALA A 323 -30.37 -1.93 1.66
CA ALA A 323 -31.18 -0.81 2.15
C ALA A 323 -30.94 0.41 1.24
N LEU A 324 -32.02 1.00 0.74
CA LEU A 324 -31.97 2.26 -0.01
C LEU A 324 -32.27 3.43 0.93
N PRO A 325 -31.73 4.64 0.64
CA PRO A 325 -32.14 5.85 1.34
C PRO A 325 -33.65 6.07 1.30
N ALA A 326 -34.19 6.75 2.30
CA ALA A 326 -35.62 7.02 2.38
C ALA A 326 -36.12 7.76 1.12
N GLY A 327 -37.18 7.23 0.50
CA GLY A 327 -37.77 7.76 -0.73
C GLY A 327 -37.23 7.17 -2.04
N TRP A 328 -36.12 6.43 -2.01
CA TRP A 328 -35.55 5.82 -3.23
C TRP A 328 -36.26 4.53 -3.62
N GLY A 329 -36.41 4.31 -4.92
CA GLY A 329 -37.11 3.18 -5.52
C GLY A 329 -36.25 2.39 -6.51
N VAL A 330 -36.69 1.17 -6.83
CA VAL A 330 -36.09 0.29 -7.84
C VAL A 330 -37.08 0.04 -8.96
N SER A 331 -36.63 0.19 -10.21
CA SER A 331 -37.42 -0.13 -11.40
C SER A 331 -36.60 -0.89 -12.44
N GLY A 332 -37.28 -1.62 -13.33
CA GLY A 332 -36.65 -2.21 -14.52
C GLY A 332 -35.92 -3.55 -14.32
N GLN A 333 -36.19 -4.29 -13.24
CA GLN A 333 -35.59 -5.60 -13.01
C GLN A 333 -36.05 -6.61 -14.08
N ASN A 334 -35.19 -6.86 -15.07
CA ASN A 334 -35.43 -7.90 -16.07
C ASN A 334 -35.22 -9.30 -15.47
N ILE A 335 -35.92 -10.32 -15.98
CA ILE A 335 -35.78 -11.72 -15.55
C ILE A 335 -34.82 -12.44 -16.53
N GLY A 336 -33.73 -13.03 -16.04
CA GLY A 336 -32.69 -13.71 -16.85
C GLY A 336 -31.39 -12.89 -17.02
N GLU A 337 -30.27 -13.54 -17.34
CA GLU A 337 -28.98 -12.87 -17.51
C GLU A 337 -28.81 -12.24 -18.91
N PRO A 338 -28.19 -11.05 -19.01
CA PRO A 338 -27.78 -10.16 -17.91
C PRO A 338 -28.92 -9.24 -17.44
N GLN A 339 -29.08 -9.07 -16.12
CA GLN A 339 -30.07 -8.16 -15.53
C GLN A 339 -29.51 -6.73 -15.42
N THR A 340 -30.36 -5.75 -15.73
CA THR A 340 -30.10 -4.32 -15.51
C THR A 340 -31.01 -3.82 -14.40
N VAL A 341 -30.47 -3.02 -13.48
CA VAL A 341 -31.23 -2.39 -12.39
C VAL A 341 -31.05 -0.89 -12.46
N THR A 342 -32.15 -0.15 -12.40
CA THR A 342 -32.12 1.32 -12.35
C THR A 342 -32.62 1.80 -11.00
N LEU A 343 -31.76 2.53 -10.27
CA LEU A 343 -32.12 3.21 -9.04
C LEU A 343 -32.65 4.61 -9.35
N ARG A 344 -33.75 4.95 -8.69
CA ARG A 344 -34.43 6.25 -8.82
C ARG A 344 -34.53 6.93 -7.47
N ASP A 345 -34.46 8.27 -7.48
CA ASP A 345 -34.72 9.08 -6.29
C ASP A 345 -36.21 9.18 -5.96
N ALA A 346 -36.52 10.00 -4.95
CA ALA A 346 -37.88 10.25 -4.47
C ALA A 346 -38.79 10.95 -5.49
N ASP A 347 -38.22 11.57 -6.53
CA ASP A 347 -38.93 12.26 -7.61
C ASP A 347 -39.02 11.40 -8.89
N ASP A 348 -38.73 10.09 -8.78
CA ASP A 348 -38.72 9.08 -9.85
C ASP A 348 -37.69 9.36 -10.97
N THR A 349 -36.65 10.14 -10.69
CA THR A 349 -35.57 10.43 -11.65
C THR A 349 -34.52 9.31 -11.64
N ALA A 350 -34.10 8.84 -12.82
CA ALA A 350 -33.10 7.77 -12.95
C ALA A 350 -31.67 8.28 -12.73
N LEU A 351 -31.05 7.87 -11.62
CA LEU A 351 -29.74 8.37 -11.20
C LEU A 351 -28.60 7.37 -11.43
N LEU A 352 -28.88 6.07 -11.29
CA LEU A 352 -27.86 5.02 -11.38
C LEU A 352 -28.38 3.80 -12.13
N GLU A 353 -27.63 3.38 -13.16
CA GLU A 353 -27.89 2.15 -13.91
C GLU A 353 -26.77 1.14 -13.65
N ILE A 354 -27.14 -0.06 -13.20
CA ILE A 354 -26.24 -1.17 -12.90
C ILE A 354 -26.54 -2.30 -13.88
N THR A 355 -25.56 -2.71 -14.67
CA THR A 355 -25.68 -3.80 -15.65
C THR A 355 -24.89 -5.05 -15.22
N ASN A 356 -25.25 -6.23 -15.73
CA ASN A 356 -24.65 -7.54 -15.38
C ASN A 356 -24.89 -7.97 -13.92
N VAL A 357 -26.10 -7.74 -13.40
CA VAL A 357 -26.44 -8.25 -12.07
C VAL A 357 -26.82 -9.73 -12.18
N ALA A 358 -25.89 -10.64 -11.83
CA ALA A 358 -26.18 -12.07 -11.77
C ALA A 358 -27.13 -12.39 -10.60
N THR A 359 -28.38 -12.74 -10.95
CA THR A 359 -29.46 -13.30 -10.11
C THR A 359 -29.66 -12.66 -8.72
N ARG A 360 -30.36 -11.52 -8.61
CA ARG A 360 -30.72 -10.96 -7.28
C ARG A 360 -32.07 -10.25 -7.29
N ASN A 361 -32.94 -10.57 -6.33
CA ASN A 361 -34.16 -9.81 -6.03
C ASN A 361 -33.83 -8.67 -5.07
N ILE A 362 -34.09 -7.44 -5.48
CA ILE A 362 -33.91 -6.25 -4.64
C ILE A 362 -35.29 -5.86 -4.10
N ILE A 363 -35.47 -5.97 -2.78
CA ILE A 363 -36.73 -5.62 -2.11
C ILE A 363 -36.48 -4.42 -1.21
N GLN A 364 -37.29 -3.38 -1.37
CA GLN A 364 -37.29 -2.21 -0.50
C GLN A 364 -37.76 -2.62 0.91
N ARG A 365 -36.95 -2.36 1.94
CA ARG A 365 -37.41 -2.54 3.32
C ARG A 365 -38.15 -1.27 3.76
N VAL A 366 -39.47 -1.32 3.77
CA VAL A 366 -40.30 -0.31 4.45
C VAL A 366 -40.16 -0.57 5.95
N GLY A 367 -39.68 0.44 6.68
CA GLY A 367 -39.20 0.29 8.05
C GLY A 367 -40.28 -0.16 9.05
N GLU A 368 -39.83 -0.84 10.11
CA GLU A 368 -40.58 -0.94 11.37
C GLU A 368 -39.61 -0.88 12.57
N ILE A 369 -39.85 0.16 13.38
CA ILE A 369 -39.66 0.40 14.84
C ILE A 369 -38.35 -0.02 15.50
#